data_AF-A7VE51-F1
#
_entry.id   AF-A7VE51-F1
#
_cell.length_a   1.000
_cell.length_b   1.000
_cell.length_c   1.000
_cell.angle_alpha   90.00
_cell.angle_beta   90.00
_cell.angle_gamma   90.00
#
_symmetry.space_group_name_H-M   'P 1'
#
loop_
_entity.id
_entity.type
_entity.pdbx_description
1 polymer ?
#
loop_
_entity_poly.entity_id
_entity_poly.type
_entity_poly.pdbx_seq_one_letter_code
_entity_poly.pdbx_strand_id
1 'polypeptide(L)'
;MYDITYTSIGAAVVEDFYDENVVFLRFCFEKELLKKNPLDRYDRILRMVYLNQDLTNTGKNLFPELLDKFLAFYDRKGKTSLETMLKRWYTQLEKEYHNHIEG
;
A
#
# COMPACT_ATOMS: atom_id res chain seq x y z
N MET A 1 -2.02 -17.04 25.32
CA MET A 1 -3.47 -16.81 25.11
C MET A 1 -3.69 -15.35 25.42
N TYR A 2 -3.83 -14.49 24.41
CA TYR A 2 -4.13 -13.07 24.65
C TYR A 2 -5.57 -12.98 25.12
N ASP A 3 -5.79 -12.33 26.27
CA ASP A 3 -7.12 -12.11 26.84
C ASP A 3 -7.86 -11.09 25.95
N ILE A 4 -8.87 -11.58 25.23
CA ILE A 4 -9.56 -10.90 24.13
C ILE A 4 -10.58 -9.86 24.65
N THR A 5 -10.53 -9.53 25.94
CA THR A 5 -11.52 -8.70 26.62
C THR A 5 -11.12 -7.22 26.79
N TYR A 6 -9.92 -6.81 26.34
CA TYR A 6 -9.41 -5.45 26.56
C TYR A 6 -8.69 -4.80 25.36
N THR A 7 -8.92 -5.24 24.13
CA THR A 7 -8.46 -4.47 22.96
C THR A 7 -9.28 -3.20 22.87
N SER A 8 -8.68 -2.06 23.23
CA SER A 8 -9.34 -0.76 23.07
C SER A 8 -9.72 -0.53 21.61
N ILE A 9 -10.79 0.25 21.35
CA ILE A 9 -11.20 0.61 19.98
C ILE A 9 -10.02 1.20 19.18
N GLY A 10 -9.16 1.99 19.84
CA GLY A 10 -7.96 2.53 19.21
C GLY A 10 -6.95 1.46 18.79
N ALA A 11 -6.76 0.41 19.59
CA ALA A 11 -5.88 -0.70 19.25
C ALA A 11 -6.40 -1.48 18.03
N ALA A 12 -7.72 -1.73 17.94
CA ALA A 12 -8.32 -2.39 16.79
C ALA A 12 -8.16 -1.56 15.50
N VAL A 13 -8.36 -0.24 15.57
CA VAL A 13 -8.16 0.65 14.42
C VAL A 13 -6.70 0.63 13.93
N VAL A 14 -5.75 0.63 14.86
CA VAL A 14 -4.32 0.55 14.53
C VAL A 14 -3.95 -0.80 13.92
N GLU A 15 -4.52 -1.90 14.41
CA GLU A 15 -4.35 -3.24 13.86
C GLU A 15 -4.91 -3.32 12.43
N ASP A 16 -6.15 -2.89 12.21
CA ASP A 16 -6.76 -2.81 10.88
C ASP A 16 -5.91 -1.97 9.92
N PHE A 17 -5.41 -0.81 10.38
CA PHE A 17 -4.54 0.03 9.56
C PHE A 17 -3.23 -0.67 9.21
N TYR A 18 -2.62 -1.37 10.17
CA TYR A 18 -1.38 -2.10 9.95
C TYR A 18 -1.55 -3.20 8.91
N ASP A 19 -2.63 -3.99 9.01
CA ASP A 19 -2.93 -5.07 8.07
C ASP A 19 -3.15 -4.55 6.65
N GLU A 20 -3.88 -3.44 6.50
CA GLU A 20 -4.09 -2.81 5.20
C GLU A 20 -2.78 -2.22 4.62
N ASN A 21 -1.86 -1.73 5.46
CA ASN A 21 -0.53 -1.32 5.03
C ASN A 21 0.32 -2.50 4.54
N VAL A 22 0.21 -3.67 5.19
CA VAL A 22 0.87 -4.89 4.71
C VAL A 22 0.41 -5.25 3.30
N VAL A 23 -0.91 -5.19 3.05
CA VAL A 23 -1.49 -5.43 1.72
C VAL A 23 -0.98 -4.41 0.69
N PHE A 24 -1.02 -3.12 1.03
CA PHE A 24 -0.52 -2.04 0.16
C PHE A 24 0.96 -2.22 -0.20
N LEU A 25 1.82 -2.41 0.80
CA LEU A 25 3.26 -2.51 0.60
C LEU A 25 3.65 -3.77 -0.18
N ARG A 26 2.98 -4.89 0.06
CA ARG A 26 3.15 -6.11 -0.75
C ARG A 26 2.80 -5.83 -2.20
N PHE A 27 1.65 -5.23 -2.45
CA PHE A 27 1.21 -4.89 -3.79
C PHE A 27 2.21 -3.98 -4.51
N CYS A 28 2.71 -2.94 -3.85
CA CYS A 28 3.73 -2.05 -4.41
C CYS A 28 5.04 -2.78 -4.75
N PHE A 29 5.45 -3.75 -3.94
CA PHE A 29 6.63 -4.57 -4.23
C PHE A 29 6.41 -5.53 -5.40
N GLU A 30 5.26 -6.22 -5.43
CA GLU A 30 4.88 -7.12 -6.54
C GLU A 30 4.75 -6.38 -7.89
N LYS A 31 4.41 -5.09 -7.86
CA LYS A 31 4.38 -4.20 -9.02
C LYS A 31 5.70 -3.49 -9.31
N GLU A 32 6.79 -3.93 -8.67
CA GLU A 32 8.13 -3.38 -8.86
C GLU A 32 8.21 -1.87 -8.64
N LEU A 33 7.36 -1.29 -7.78
CA LEU A 33 7.44 0.13 -7.39
C LEU A 33 8.54 0.34 -6.35
N LEU A 34 8.81 -0.70 -5.55
CA LEU A 34 9.83 -0.74 -4.51
C LEU A 34 11.01 -1.61 -4.93
N LYS A 35 12.25 -1.16 -4.67
CA LYS A 35 13.46 -1.93 -5.02
C LYS A 35 13.72 -3.13 -4.11
N LYS A 36 13.18 -3.12 -2.89
CA LYS A 36 13.42 -4.14 -1.86
C LYS A 36 12.10 -4.54 -1.24
N ASN A 37 12.00 -5.80 -0.85
CA ASN A 37 10.82 -6.31 -0.15
C ASN A 37 10.64 -5.51 1.16
N PRO A 38 9.50 -4.82 1.34
CA PRO A 38 9.23 -4.05 2.55
C PRO A 38 8.82 -4.92 3.73
N LEU A 39 8.55 -6.21 3.50
CA LEU A 39 8.09 -7.16 4.50
C LEU A 39 9.17 -8.20 4.81
N ASP A 40 9.16 -8.71 6.03
CA ASP A 40 9.95 -9.87 6.39
C ASP A 40 9.22 -11.20 6.10
N ARG A 41 9.82 -12.33 6.49
CA ARG A 41 9.25 -13.67 6.26
C ARG A 41 7.93 -13.95 7.02
N TYR A 42 7.55 -13.07 7.94
CA TYR A 42 6.35 -13.14 8.76
C TYR A 42 5.36 -12.02 8.42
N ASP A 43 5.52 -11.40 7.25
CA ASP A 43 4.69 -10.30 6.77
C ASP A 43 4.72 -9.06 7.68
N ARG A 44 5.83 -8.87 8.41
CA ARG A 44 6.01 -7.68 9.25
C ARG A 44 6.67 -6.56 8.46
N ILE A 45 6.15 -5.35 8.61
CA ILE A 45 6.68 -4.16 7.95
C ILE A 45 8.08 -3.85 8.48
N LEU A 46 9.09 -3.90 7.61
CA LEU A 46 10.48 -3.60 7.94
C LEU A 46 10.77 -2.10 7.95
N ARG A 47 10.05 -1.32 7.16
CA ARG A 47 10.25 0.13 6.99
C ARG A 47 8.94 0.83 6.67
N MET A 48 8.73 1.99 7.27
CA MET A 48 7.57 2.86 7.00
C MET A 48 7.94 4.14 6.21
N VAL A 49 9.23 4.38 5.98
CA VAL A 49 9.74 5.55 5.27
C VAL A 49 10.42 5.11 3.98
N TYR A 50 10.00 5.68 2.86
CA TYR A 50 10.55 5.41 1.52
C TYR A 50 11.10 6.69 0.91
N LEU A 51 12.38 6.65 0.56
CA LEU A 51 13.05 7.74 -0.14
C LEU A 51 13.06 7.44 -1.65
N ASN A 52 13.33 8.45 -2.48
CA ASN A 52 13.46 8.29 -3.94
C ASN A 52 14.49 7.22 -4.35
N GLN A 53 15.49 6.95 -3.50
CA GLN A 53 16.46 5.89 -3.72
C GLN A 53 15.91 4.47 -3.50
N ASP A 54 14.85 4.32 -2.72
CA ASP A 54 14.19 3.04 -2.43
C ASP A 54 13.16 2.66 -3.51
N LEU A 55 12.73 3.63 -4.33
CA LEU A 55 11.75 3.48 -5.40
C LEU A 55 12.42 3.20 -6.75
N THR A 56 11.79 2.37 -7.58
CA THR A 56 12.18 2.19 -8.99
C THR A 56 11.83 3.45 -9.80
N ASN A 57 12.22 3.52 -11.08
CA ASN A 57 11.86 4.67 -11.92
C ASN A 57 10.33 4.79 -12.09
N THR A 58 9.64 3.66 -12.31
CA THR A 58 8.17 3.60 -12.29
C THR A 58 7.63 3.96 -10.90
N GLY A 59 8.24 3.41 -9.85
CA GLY A 59 7.87 3.68 -8.45
C GLY A 59 7.86 5.15 -8.08
N LYS A 60 8.84 5.94 -8.53
CA LYS A 60 8.89 7.39 -8.26
C LYS A 60 7.66 8.16 -8.76
N ASN A 61 7.00 7.66 -9.80
CA ASN A 61 5.83 8.29 -10.39
C ASN A 61 4.53 7.69 -9.83
N LEU A 62 4.46 6.36 -9.70
CA LEU A 62 3.21 5.68 -9.36
C LEU A 62 3.00 5.48 -7.85
N PHE A 63 4.08 5.37 -7.06
CA PHE A 63 3.97 5.09 -5.63
C PHE A 63 3.29 6.22 -4.84
N PRO A 64 3.66 7.51 -5.02
CA PRO A 64 2.99 8.60 -4.30
C PRO A 64 1.50 8.69 -4.63
N GLU A 65 1.15 8.62 -5.91
CA GLU A 65 -0.24 8.66 -6.39
C GLU A 65 -1.08 7.50 -5.85
N LEU A 66 -0.50 6.30 -5.77
CA LEU A 66 -1.18 5.12 -5.23
C LEU A 66 -1.32 5.21 -3.70
N LEU A 67 -0.32 5.77 -3.01
CA LEU A 67 -0.36 6.00 -1.56
C LEU A 67 -1.47 6.99 -1.18
N ASP A 68 -1.61 8.10 -1.91
CA ASP A 68 -2.66 9.08 -1.67
C ASP A 68 -4.07 8.46 -1.82
N LYS A 69 -4.27 7.61 -2.85
CA LYS A 69 -5.52 6.88 -3.05
C LYS A 69 -5.80 5.88 -1.93
N PHE A 70 -4.76 5.16 -1.46
CA PHE A 70 -4.84 4.24 -0.33
C PHE A 70 -5.29 4.96 0.95
N LEU A 71 -4.63 6.07 1.30
CA LEU A 71 -4.97 6.85 2.50
C LEU A 71 -6.40 7.41 2.44
N ALA A 72 -6.82 7.91 1.27
CA ALA A 72 -8.19 8.40 1.08
C ALA A 72 -9.26 7.29 1.12
N PHE A 73 -8.88 6.04 0.83
CA PHE A 73 -9.78 4.89 0.85
C PHE A 73 -9.96 4.32 2.26
N TYR A 74 -8.89 4.24 3.04
CA TYR A 74 -8.96 3.76 4.42
C TYR A 74 -10.00 4.55 5.25
N ASP A 75 -10.10 5.85 5.00
CA ASP A 75 -11.07 6.75 5.64
C ASP A 75 -12.55 6.40 5.31
N ARG A 76 -12.82 5.72 4.19
CA ARG A 76 -14.19 5.56 3.65
C ARG A 76 -14.90 4.24 3.98
N LYS A 77 -14.24 3.29 4.64
CA LYS A 77 -14.77 1.96 5.06
C LYS A 77 -15.80 1.35 4.09
N GLY A 78 -15.43 1.24 2.82
CA GLY A 78 -16.31 0.73 1.76
C GLY A 78 -16.49 -0.80 1.77
N LYS A 79 -17.41 -1.30 0.94
CA LYS A 79 -17.66 -2.76 0.77
C LYS A 79 -16.66 -3.46 -0.16
N THR A 80 -15.85 -2.70 -0.90
CA THR A 80 -14.89 -3.24 -1.87
C THR A 80 -13.57 -3.50 -1.17
N SER A 81 -12.91 -4.63 -1.42
CA SER A 81 -11.61 -4.93 -0.80
C SER A 81 -10.50 -4.00 -1.32
N LEU A 82 -9.50 -3.72 -0.47
CA LEU A 82 -8.36 -2.90 -0.84
C LEU A 82 -7.64 -3.47 -2.07
N GLU A 83 -7.40 -4.78 -2.13
CA GLU A 83 -6.74 -5.42 -3.29
C GLU A 83 -7.43 -5.13 -4.62
N THR A 84 -8.77 -5.11 -4.63
CA THR A 84 -9.57 -4.81 -5.83
C THR A 84 -9.37 -3.36 -6.25
N MET A 85 -9.36 -2.44 -5.28
CA MET A 85 -9.15 -1.02 -5.54
C MET A 85 -7.72 -0.73 -5.98
N LEU A 86 -6.71 -1.35 -5.37
CA LEU A 86 -5.30 -1.24 -5.76
C LEU A 86 -5.08 -1.67 -7.20
N LYS A 87 -5.63 -2.82 -7.60
CA LYS A 87 -5.56 -3.29 -9.00
C LYS A 87 -6.16 -2.26 -9.95
N ARG A 88 -7.36 -1.75 -9.65
CA ARG A 88 -8.06 -0.76 -10.49
C ARG A 88 -7.27 0.54 -10.62
N TRP A 89 -6.81 1.10 -9.51
CA TRP A 89 -6.05 2.35 -9.52
C TRP A 89 -4.71 2.18 -10.21
N TYR A 90 -3.99 1.08 -9.94
CA TYR A 90 -2.72 0.79 -10.57
C TYR A 90 -2.87 0.69 -12.09
N THR A 91 -3.84 -0.07 -12.61
CA THR A 91 -4.07 -0.17 -14.07
C THR A 91 -4.34 1.19 -14.70
N GLN A 92 -5.09 2.06 -14.02
CA GLN A 92 -5.35 3.40 -14.51
C GLN A 92 -4.07 4.26 -14.53
N LEU A 93 -3.35 4.31 -13.41
CA LEU A 93 -2.12 5.10 -13.26
C LEU A 93 -1.01 4.61 -14.20
N GLU A 94 -0.87 3.30 -14.35
CA GLU A 94 0.09 2.69 -15.26
C GLU A 94 -0.20 3.08 -16.71
N LYS A 95 -1.47 3.07 -17.12
CA LYS A 95 -1.86 3.53 -18.46
C LYS A 95 -1.54 5.01 -18.67
N GLU A 96 -1.84 5.86 -17.70
CA GLU A 96 -1.56 7.30 -17.75
C GLU A 96 -0.05 7.57 -17.85
N TYR A 97 0.76 6.84 -17.08
CA TYR A 97 2.23 6.94 -17.09
C TYR A 97 2.83 6.53 -18.44
N HIS A 98 2.39 5.42 -19.03
CA HIS A 98 2.89 4.99 -20.35
C HIS A 98 2.55 6.00 -21.45
N ASN A 99 1.32 6.53 -21.46
CA ASN A 99 0.93 7.57 -22.41
C ASN A 99 1.78 8.84 -22.30
N HIS A 100 2.27 9.15 -21.09
CA HIS A 100 3.14 10.30 -20.83
C HIS A 100 4.60 10.10 -21.25
N ILE A 101 5.07 8.85 -21.34
CA ILE A 101 6.44 8.53 -21.77
C ILE A 101 6.52 8.35 -23.28
N GLU A 102 5.46 7.82 -23.90
CA GLU A 102 5.39 7.58 -25.34
C GLU A 102 4.95 8.79 -26.17
N GLY A 103 4.45 9.85 -25.53
CA GLY A 103 4.06 11.13 -26.15
C GLY A 103 5.13 12.20 -26.04
#